data_AF-A0A1C5T397-F1
#
_entry.id   AF-A0A1C5T397-F1
#
_cell.length_a   1.000
_cell.length_b   1.000
_cell.length_c   1.000
_cell.angle_alpha   90.00
_cell.angle_beta   90.00
_cell.angle_gamma   90.00
#
_symmetry.space_group_name_H-M   'P 1'
#
loop_
_entity.id
_entity.type
_entity.pdbx_description
1 polymer ?
#
loop_
_entity_poly.entity_id
_entity_poly.type
_entity_poly.pdbx_seq_one_letter_code
_entity_poly.pdbx_strand_id
1 'polypeptide(L)'
;MVNGTGDEEKFAPFTVWSDDSNSAWYKDFPLDEAMKELAWKHVDFCENCGGSCSPGKSKIIFGREFHRVCRTTMRFINPDLMELACIKKMVEIRKKDVLKGFSKIYTG
;
A
#
# COMPACT_ATOMS: atom_id res chain seq x y z
N MET A 1 3.88 -6.59 -20.30
CA MET A 1 2.65 -6.35 -19.53
C MET A 1 1.52 -6.05 -20.49
N VAL A 2 0.71 -7.03 -20.92
CA VAL A 2 -0.57 -6.71 -21.61
C VAL A 2 -1.66 -7.80 -21.58
N ASN A 3 -1.43 -9.03 -21.08
CA ASN A 3 -2.32 -10.14 -21.46
C ASN A 3 -3.28 -10.61 -20.36
N GLY A 4 -2.96 -10.43 -19.07
CA GLY A 4 -3.90 -10.70 -17.96
C GLY A 4 -4.47 -12.11 -17.90
N THR A 5 -3.72 -13.13 -18.34
CA THR A 5 -4.16 -14.54 -18.33
C THR A 5 -3.39 -15.36 -17.30
N GLY A 6 -4.00 -16.42 -16.76
CA GLY A 6 -3.36 -17.32 -15.80
C GLY A 6 -3.26 -16.71 -14.40
N ASP A 7 -2.17 -16.96 -13.67
CA ASP A 7 -1.98 -16.49 -12.29
C ASP A 7 -2.00 -14.94 -12.16
N GLU A 8 -1.85 -14.23 -13.27
CA GLU A 8 -1.89 -12.77 -13.35
C GLU A 8 -3.30 -12.20 -13.62
N GLU A 9 -4.31 -13.03 -13.86
CA GLU A 9 -5.69 -12.60 -14.16
C GLU A 9 -6.26 -11.71 -13.05
N LYS A 10 -6.00 -12.08 -11.79
CA LYS A 10 -6.45 -11.28 -10.63
C LYS A 10 -5.84 -9.88 -10.56
N PHE A 11 -4.76 -9.63 -11.30
CA PHE A 11 -4.07 -8.33 -11.36
C PHE A 11 -4.37 -7.54 -12.63
N ALA A 12 -5.23 -8.08 -13.51
CA ALA A 12 -5.61 -7.49 -14.78
C ALA A 12 -6.91 -6.67 -14.68
N PRO A 13 -7.13 -5.70 -15.59
CA PRO A 13 -6.19 -5.17 -16.57
C PRO A 13 -5.09 -4.25 -16.00
N PHE A 14 -5.24 -3.65 -14.80
CA PHE A 14 -4.23 -2.71 -14.31
C PHE A 14 -4.15 -2.59 -12.78
N THR A 15 -2.93 -2.76 -12.23
CA THR A 15 -2.60 -2.37 -10.86
C THR A 15 -2.10 -0.93 -10.84
N VAL A 16 -2.84 -0.03 -10.18
CA VAL A 16 -2.52 1.42 -10.13
C VAL A 16 -1.56 1.76 -8.99
N TRP A 17 -1.54 0.94 -7.93
CA TRP A 17 -0.76 1.21 -6.73
C TRP A 17 -0.25 -0.09 -6.10
N SER A 18 1.05 -0.13 -5.82
CA SER A 18 1.72 -1.14 -5.01
C SER A 18 2.91 -0.50 -4.29
N ASP A 19 3.03 -0.70 -2.98
CA ASP A 19 4.06 -0.03 -2.18
C ASP A 19 4.68 -0.95 -1.11
N ASP A 20 5.96 -0.74 -0.80
CA ASP A 20 6.66 -1.36 0.34
C ASP A 20 6.71 -0.40 1.54
N SER A 21 5.54 0.12 1.96
CA SER A 21 5.46 1.05 3.09
C SER A 21 5.75 0.39 4.44
N ASN A 22 6.18 1.23 5.37
CA ASN A 22 6.30 0.89 6.78
C ASN A 22 5.13 1.48 7.57
N SER A 23 4.74 0.84 8.68
CA SER A 23 3.75 1.36 9.64
C SER A 23 3.94 2.84 10.01
N ALA A 24 5.19 3.32 10.05
CA ALA A 24 5.51 4.72 10.32
C ALA A 24 4.90 5.72 9.33
N TRP A 25 4.60 5.30 8.09
CA TRP A 25 3.95 6.16 7.10
C TRP A 25 2.53 6.54 7.50
N TYR A 26 1.84 5.66 8.22
CA TYR A 26 0.42 5.77 8.51
C TYR A 26 0.10 6.39 9.86
N LYS A 27 1.05 6.39 10.80
CA LYS A 27 0.83 6.70 12.22
C LYS A 27 0.19 8.08 12.47
N ASP A 28 0.63 9.10 11.74
CA ASP A 28 0.22 10.50 11.97
C ASP A 28 -0.55 11.10 10.78
N PHE A 29 -1.00 10.27 9.82
CA PHE A 29 -1.68 10.78 8.65
C PHE A 29 -3.19 10.88 8.89
N PRO A 30 -3.79 12.09 8.82
CA PRO A 30 -5.20 12.27 9.08
C PRO A 30 -6.04 11.71 7.92
N LEU A 31 -6.86 10.71 8.23
CA LEU A 31 -7.90 10.12 7.38
C LEU A 31 -9.16 9.95 8.19
N ASP A 32 -10.32 10.20 7.58
CA ASP A 32 -11.60 9.83 8.16
C ASP A 32 -11.76 8.30 8.21
N GLU A 33 -12.69 7.82 9.05
CA GLU A 33 -12.90 6.39 9.25
C GLU A 33 -13.36 5.66 7.98
N ALA A 34 -14.16 6.30 7.12
CA ALA A 34 -14.61 5.70 5.88
C ALA A 34 -13.42 5.41 4.94
N MET A 35 -12.46 6.34 4.88
CA MET A 35 -11.27 6.18 4.06
C MET A 35 -10.27 5.18 4.67
N LYS A 36 -10.22 5.05 6.00
CA LYS A 36 -9.45 3.98 6.66
C LYS A 36 -10.02 2.60 6.35
N GLU A 37 -11.34 2.42 6.49
CA GLU A 37 -12.01 1.15 6.15
C GLU A 37 -11.79 0.78 4.68
N LEU A 38 -11.89 1.75 3.78
CA LEU A 38 -11.58 1.52 2.37
C LEU A 38 -10.12 1.08 2.19
N ALA A 39 -9.15 1.78 2.79
CA ALA A 39 -7.75 1.40 2.69
C ALA A 39 -7.47 0.00 3.27
N TRP A 40 -8.11 -0.36 4.38
CA TRP A 40 -7.98 -1.67 5.02
C TRP A 40 -8.50 -2.81 4.16
N LYS A 41 -9.57 -2.58 3.38
CA LYS A 41 -10.09 -3.55 2.41
C LYS A 41 -9.06 -3.91 1.33
N HIS A 42 -8.12 -3.01 1.04
CA HIS A 42 -7.08 -3.21 0.03
C HIS A 42 -5.73 -3.63 0.60
N VAL A 43 -5.65 -3.98 1.90
CA VAL A 43 -4.43 -4.57 2.48
C VAL A 43 -4.12 -5.87 1.74
N ASP A 44 -2.93 -5.94 1.17
CA ASP A 44 -2.48 -7.08 0.36
C ASP A 44 -1.81 -8.10 1.29
N PHE A 45 -2.38 -9.30 1.37
CA PHE A 45 -1.89 -10.36 2.25
C PHE A 45 -0.88 -11.25 1.53
N CYS A 46 0.11 -11.73 2.26
CA CYS A 46 1.18 -12.55 1.71
C CYS A 46 0.68 -13.95 1.35
N GLU A 47 0.72 -14.26 0.06
CA GLU A 47 0.36 -15.55 -0.54
C GLU A 47 1.53 -16.54 -0.62
N ASN A 48 2.68 -16.25 0.01
CA ASN A 48 3.90 -17.07 -0.06
C ASN A 48 4.37 -17.35 -1.50
N CYS A 49 4.37 -16.33 -2.34
CA CYS A 49 4.71 -16.41 -3.78
C CYS A 49 6.16 -16.82 -4.10
N GLY A 50 6.98 -17.20 -3.12
CA GLY A 50 8.39 -17.57 -3.32
C GLY A 50 9.31 -16.41 -3.72
N GLY A 51 8.83 -15.16 -3.67
CA GLY A 51 9.65 -13.98 -3.93
C GLY A 51 10.77 -13.79 -2.90
N SER A 52 11.74 -12.92 -3.21
CA SER A 52 12.89 -12.64 -2.34
C SER A 52 12.56 -11.88 -1.04
N CYS A 53 11.28 -11.61 -0.78
CA CYS A 53 10.82 -10.96 0.43
C CYS A 53 10.64 -11.98 1.55
N SER A 54 10.81 -11.52 2.81
CA SER A 54 10.41 -12.33 3.96
C SER A 54 8.92 -12.68 3.86
N PRO A 55 8.50 -13.90 4.26
CA PRO A 55 7.09 -14.24 4.41
C PRO A 55 6.37 -13.19 5.27
N GLY A 56 5.09 -12.94 4.97
CA GLY A 56 4.35 -11.73 5.34
C GLY A 56 4.64 -11.13 6.72
N LYS A 57 4.60 -9.80 6.78
CA LYS A 57 5.00 -9.00 7.96
C LYS A 57 3.79 -8.58 8.78
N SER A 58 3.98 -8.37 10.08
CA SER A 58 3.02 -7.61 10.89
C SER A 58 3.18 -6.11 10.59
N LYS A 59 2.08 -5.41 10.32
CA LYS A 59 2.06 -3.96 10.08
C LYS A 59 0.91 -3.30 10.84
N ILE A 60 1.13 -2.07 11.27
CA ILE A 60 0.07 -1.21 11.81
C ILE A 60 -0.28 -0.21 10.73
N ILE A 61 -1.52 -0.27 10.24
CA ILE A 61 -2.03 0.52 9.13
C ILE A 61 -3.17 1.36 9.67
N PHE A 62 -3.02 2.68 9.67
CA PHE A 62 -4.00 3.64 10.24
C PHE A 62 -4.50 3.28 11.65
N GLY A 63 -3.61 2.74 12.49
CA GLY A 63 -3.90 2.37 13.88
C GLY A 63 -4.43 0.95 14.08
N ARG A 64 -4.69 0.20 13.00
CA ARG A 64 -5.12 -1.20 13.06
C ARG A 64 -3.97 -2.15 12.74
N GLU A 65 -3.81 -3.19 13.53
CA GLU A 65 -2.79 -4.22 13.32
C GLU A 65 -3.26 -5.29 12.33
N PHE A 66 -2.38 -5.65 11.39
CA PHE A 66 -2.58 -6.72 10.43
C PHE A 66 -1.37 -7.66 10.46
N HIS A 67 -1.64 -8.96 10.38
CA HIS A 67 -0.62 -9.99 10.29
C HIS A 67 -0.53 -10.55 8.87
N ARG A 68 0.65 -11.08 8.53
CA ARG A 68 0.93 -11.67 7.21
C ARG A 68 0.70 -10.70 6.04
N VAL A 69 0.94 -9.40 6.22
CA VAL A 69 0.85 -8.42 5.14
C VAL A 69 1.99 -8.66 4.14
N CYS A 70 1.68 -8.61 2.86
CA CYS A 70 2.66 -8.74 1.79
C CYS A 70 3.69 -7.58 1.87
N ARG A 71 4.80 -7.74 1.14
CA ARG A 71 5.73 -6.62 0.95
C ARG A 71 4.99 -5.44 0.34
N THR A 72 4.20 -5.71 -0.70
CA THR A 72 3.14 -4.81 -1.18
C THR A 72 2.13 -4.64 -0.06
N THR A 73 2.00 -3.46 0.52
CA THR A 73 1.15 -3.25 1.70
C THR A 73 -0.31 -3.15 1.33
N MET A 74 -0.58 -2.37 0.29
CA MET A 74 -1.91 -2.24 -0.29
C MET A 74 -1.84 -2.45 -1.80
N ARG A 75 -2.92 -3.00 -2.34
CA ARG A 75 -3.07 -3.21 -3.77
C ARG A 75 -4.45 -2.77 -4.25
N PHE A 76 -4.45 -1.88 -5.23
CA PHE A 76 -5.66 -1.41 -5.89
C PHE A 76 -5.64 -1.85 -7.35
N ILE A 77 -6.64 -2.63 -7.73
CA ILE A 77 -6.76 -3.27 -9.03
C ILE A 77 -8.08 -2.80 -9.63
N ASN A 78 -8.02 -2.17 -10.80
CA ASN A 78 -9.18 -1.55 -11.46
C ASN A 78 -10.02 -0.66 -10.52
N PRO A 79 -9.40 0.34 -9.88
CA PRO A 79 -10.06 1.08 -8.81
C PRO A 79 -11.25 1.91 -9.31
N ASP A 80 -12.30 1.98 -8.50
CA ASP A 80 -13.43 2.89 -8.67
C ASP A 80 -13.09 4.34 -8.25
N LEU A 81 -14.08 5.24 -8.31
CA LEU A 81 -13.88 6.66 -7.96
C LEU A 81 -13.46 6.89 -6.50
N MET A 82 -13.97 6.07 -5.57
CA MET A 82 -13.66 6.18 -4.14
C MET A 82 -12.28 5.60 -3.86
N GLU A 83 -11.96 4.48 -4.49
CA GLU A 83 -10.64 3.84 -4.42
C GLU A 83 -9.57 4.75 -5.03
N LEU A 84 -9.84 5.46 -6.12
CA LEU A 84 -8.96 6.50 -6.67
C LEU A 84 -8.74 7.66 -5.71
N ALA A 85 -9.77 8.10 -4.98
CA ALA A 85 -9.62 9.12 -3.94
C ALA A 85 -8.71 8.63 -2.79
N CYS A 86 -8.85 7.37 -2.39
CA CYS A 86 -7.98 6.73 -1.41
C CYS A 86 -6.53 6.65 -1.90
N ILE A 87 -6.29 6.24 -3.15
CA ILE A 87 -4.96 6.19 -3.76
C ILE A 87 -4.29 7.56 -3.75
N LYS A 88 -5.04 8.64 -4.04
CA LYS A 88 -4.49 10.02 -3.95
C LYS A 88 -3.98 10.33 -2.54
N LYS A 89 -4.65 9.86 -1.48
CA LYS A 89 -4.17 9.98 -0.10
C LYS A 89 -2.91 9.14 0.17
N MET A 90 -2.82 7.93 -0.40
CA MET A 90 -1.58 7.13 -0.31
C MET A 90 -0.40 7.83 -0.98
N VAL A 91 -0.62 8.49 -2.13
CA VAL A 91 0.39 9.31 -2.80
C VAL A 91 0.82 10.49 -1.93
N GLU A 92 -0.12 11.19 -1.29
CA GLU A 92 0.18 12.29 -0.36
C GLU A 92 1.05 11.82 0.82
N ILE A 93 0.75 10.64 1.38
CA ILE A 93 1.56 10.00 2.44
C ILE A 93 2.99 9.75 1.94
N ARG A 94 3.13 9.09 0.77
CA ARG A 94 4.44 8.79 0.19
C ARG A 94 5.24 10.06 -0.08
N LYS A 95 4.60 11.10 -0.59
CA LYS A 95 5.25 12.39 -0.85
C LYS A 95 5.83 12.99 0.43
N LYS A 96 5.09 12.96 1.54
CA LYS A 96 5.58 13.44 2.84
C LYS A 96 6.80 12.64 3.32
N ASP A 97 6.79 11.33 3.16
CA ASP A 97 7.91 10.46 3.54
C ASP A 97 9.17 10.74 2.71
N VAL A 98 9.03 10.84 1.38
CA VAL A 98 10.13 11.18 0.47
C VAL A 98 10.76 12.53 0.83
N LEU A 99 9.95 13.55 1.10
CA LEU A 99 10.43 14.88 1.49
C LEU A 99 11.16 14.87 2.85
N LYS A 100 10.68 14.08 3.83
CA LYS A 100 11.40 13.86 5.10
C LYS A 100 12.76 13.16 4.89
N GLY A 101 12.83 12.25 3.92
CA GLY A 101 14.07 11.60 3.52
C GLY A 101 15.08 12.60 2.95
N PHE A 102 14.65 13.47 2.04
CA PHE A 102 15.51 14.53 1.49
C PHE A 102 16.01 15.50 2.56
N SER A 103 15.16 15.96 3.48
CA SER A 103 15.61 16.88 4.53
C SER A 103 16.73 16.32 5.41
N LYS A 104 16.76 15.00 5.62
CA LYS A 104 17.81 14.34 6.41
C LYS A 104 19.16 14.24 5.68
N ILE A 105 19.16 14.25 4.34
CA ILE A 105 20.38 14.15 3.52
C ILE A 105 21.15 15.49 3.50
N TYR A 106 20.44 16.62 3.63
CA TYR A 106 21.03 17.96 3.54
C TYR A 106 21.35 18.61 4.90
N THR A 107 21.09 17.91 6.01
CA THR A 107 21.43 18.37 7.37
C THR A 107 22.48 17.47 8.05
N GLY A 108 23.12 16.59 7.29
CA GLY A 108 24.20 15.70 7.75
C GLY A 108 25.56 16.18 7.30
#